data_AF-A0A066TQZ8-F1
#
_entry.id   AF-A0A066TQZ8-F1
#
_cell.length_a   1.000
_cell.length_b   1.000
_cell.length_c   1.000
_cell.angle_alpha   90.00
_cell.angle_beta   90.00
_cell.angle_gamma   90.00
#
_symmetry.space_group_name_H-M   'P 1'
#
loop_
_entity.id
_entity.type
_entity.pdbx_description
1 polymer ?
#
loop_
_entity_poly.entity_id
_entity_poly.type
_entity_poly.pdbx_seq_one_letter_code
_entity_poly.pdbx_strand_id
1 'polypeptide(L)'
;MRRSRVSFVAAVVCAGAFLAPAPAGALAGGQPVADGADRFAVKITTDGAACSGALIAPQWIVAAAACFPGATGQPAAPAKPVTVFTGQPDLRSPAGQVLRVSTVVARTDRDVALAKLTHPVTDVTPLRIGTRAPEAETVRIAGWGRTATEWVPNRLTTASFTLGATTPATVAVTSPAGQDPCLGDAGAPLLRPDTAGGLELAGVLSRSWQHGCLAVTETRQGAVAARTDDLAGWIADQVTPRSVRFVNHYSKRCLAVLGSNNVNDATAYQYDCPSAYEDLSWDIEPQPAGGVLLRNHFTKKCLIVHAGEDANGAPLRQYDCLPQFGDQLWDIVGVDGGVQLKNRATGRCALVSASGNANGAAAVQYDCLPQFSDQVWEIAPVPDPVQVVNRSSGQCLIVHGANNVDDAPAVQYDCLPQFQDQGWEVDPQAGGGVLVRNHATKKCLIVHAADNANGAPLRQFECLPQFTDQLWDIVAADGHVQLKNRATGRCAGTSGPGNAVPVAQYDCTPQSADRVWDLIPFASTR
;
A
#
# COMPACT_ATOMS: atom_id res chain seq x y z
N MET A 1 -23.15 79.38 28.83
CA MET A 1 -23.81 78.06 28.99
C MET A 1 -22.93 76.98 28.37
N ARG A 2 -22.86 75.80 29.01
CA ARG A 2 -22.08 74.57 28.66
C ARG A 2 -20.56 74.64 28.88
N ARG A 3 -19.90 73.66 29.47
CA ARG A 3 -20.21 72.51 30.36
C ARG A 3 -18.80 71.99 30.73
N SER A 4 -18.42 72.04 32.00
CA SER A 4 -17.14 71.48 32.47
C SER A 4 -17.15 69.96 32.27
N ARG A 5 -16.13 69.42 31.59
CA ARG A 5 -15.90 67.97 31.48
C ARG A 5 -14.77 67.59 32.43
N VAL A 6 -15.14 66.74 33.39
CA VAL A 6 -14.26 66.03 34.32
C VAL A 6 -13.50 64.95 33.55
N SER A 7 -12.17 64.95 33.63
CA SER A 7 -11.33 63.87 33.09
C SER A 7 -11.17 62.77 34.14
N PHE A 8 -11.71 61.58 33.86
CA PHE A 8 -11.45 60.35 34.62
C PHE A 8 -10.06 59.81 34.26
N VAL A 9 -9.23 59.56 35.28
CA VAL A 9 -7.98 58.81 35.16
C VAL A 9 -8.32 57.32 35.29
N ALA A 10 -8.16 56.55 34.21
CA ALA A 10 -8.27 55.09 34.23
C ALA A 10 -6.92 54.49 34.62
N ALA A 11 -6.87 53.81 35.77
CA ALA A 11 -5.71 53.02 36.20
C ALA A 11 -5.65 51.73 35.38
N VAL A 12 -4.57 51.56 34.60
CA VAL A 12 -4.26 50.32 33.90
C VAL A 12 -3.67 49.34 34.91
N VAL A 13 -4.43 48.30 35.27
CA VAL A 13 -3.92 47.14 35.99
C VAL A 13 -3.30 46.19 34.96
N CYS A 14 -1.97 46.16 34.89
CA CYS A 14 -1.25 45.11 34.18
C CYS A 14 -1.40 43.79 34.95
N ALA A 15 -2.35 42.96 34.54
CA ALA A 15 -2.36 41.55 34.91
C ALA A 15 -1.18 40.87 34.21
N GLY A 16 -0.09 40.63 34.95
CA GLY A 16 1.00 39.78 34.50
C GLY A 16 0.45 38.40 34.21
N ALA A 17 0.39 38.03 32.93
CA ALA A 17 0.16 36.66 32.53
C ALA A 17 1.34 35.82 33.01
N PHE A 18 1.13 35.05 34.08
CA PHE A 18 2.01 33.93 34.41
C PHE A 18 1.94 32.94 33.25
N LEU A 19 2.97 32.93 32.41
CA LEU A 19 3.24 31.81 31.51
C LEU A 19 3.59 30.61 32.40
N ALA A 20 2.62 29.73 32.64
CA ALA A 20 2.93 28.40 33.15
C ALA A 20 3.80 27.68 32.11
N PRO A 21 4.93 27.07 32.49
CA PRO A 21 5.70 26.26 31.55
C PRO A 21 4.83 25.09 31.09
N ALA A 22 4.60 24.99 29.78
CA ALA A 22 3.96 23.83 29.19
C ALA A 22 4.85 22.59 29.42
N PRO A 23 4.28 21.44 29.83
CA PRO A 23 5.07 20.23 29.98
C PRO A 23 5.60 19.80 28.59
N ALA A 24 6.90 19.57 28.49
CA ALA A 24 7.54 19.06 27.28
C ALA A 24 7.12 17.59 27.05
N GLY A 25 6.43 17.32 25.94
CA GLY A 25 6.12 15.96 25.45
C GLY A 25 7.33 15.34 24.75
N ALA A 26 7.22 14.23 24.02
CA ALA A 26 8.40 13.54 23.47
C ALA A 26 8.08 12.57 22.31
N LEU A 27 8.95 12.10 21.37
CA LEU A 27 10.36 12.38 20.96
C LEU A 27 11.10 13.29 21.93
N ALA A 28 11.79 12.81 22.98
CA ALA A 28 12.30 13.64 24.10
C ALA A 28 12.18 15.17 23.82
N GLY A 29 11.09 15.85 24.22
CA GLY A 29 10.77 17.25 23.84
C GLY A 29 9.64 17.52 22.81
N GLY A 30 9.22 16.52 22.05
CA GLY A 30 8.23 16.58 20.97
C GLY A 30 6.79 16.79 21.43
N GLN A 31 5.89 16.94 20.48
CA GLN A 31 4.48 17.19 20.74
C GLN A 31 3.60 16.11 20.11
N PRO A 32 2.47 15.74 20.73
CA PRO A 32 1.49 14.86 20.11
C PRO A 32 1.06 15.40 18.74
N VAL A 33 1.07 14.55 17.72
CA VAL A 33 0.49 14.89 16.41
C VAL A 33 -1.02 14.99 16.56
N ALA A 34 -1.65 16.01 15.99
CA ALA A 34 -3.11 16.24 16.05
C ALA A 34 -3.90 15.15 15.31
N ASP A 35 -5.16 14.93 15.70
CA ASP A 35 -6.02 13.94 15.03
C ASP A 35 -6.17 14.24 13.54
N GLY A 36 -6.12 13.19 12.71
CA GLY A 36 -6.20 13.30 11.25
C GLY A 36 -4.93 13.82 10.56
N ALA A 37 -3.91 14.30 11.29
CA ALA A 37 -2.62 14.68 10.72
C ALA A 37 -1.66 13.47 10.61
N ASP A 38 -0.69 13.57 9.70
CA ASP A 38 0.37 12.58 9.45
C ASP A 38 -0.12 11.12 9.38
N ARG A 39 -1.29 10.87 8.80
CA ARG A 39 -1.91 9.54 8.70
C ARG A 39 -1.03 8.51 7.98
N PHE A 40 -0.04 8.97 7.20
CA PHE A 40 0.98 8.15 6.56
C PHE A 40 1.99 7.55 7.54
N ALA A 41 2.19 8.13 8.73
CA ALA A 41 3.16 7.63 9.70
C ALA A 41 2.63 6.34 10.34
N VAL A 42 3.46 5.29 10.34
CA VAL A 42 3.05 3.96 10.80
C VAL A 42 3.81 3.52 12.04
N LYS A 43 3.13 2.77 12.92
CA LYS A 43 3.78 2.03 14.00
C LYS A 43 4.00 0.60 13.54
N ILE A 44 5.24 0.14 13.62
CA ILE A 44 5.61 -1.23 13.28
C ILE A 44 5.86 -1.97 14.58
N THR A 45 5.31 -3.15 14.73
CA THR A 45 5.50 -4.00 15.91
C THR A 45 5.92 -5.39 15.48
N THR A 46 6.93 -5.91 16.17
CA THR A 46 7.41 -7.28 16.07
C THR A 46 7.43 -7.87 17.48
N ASP A 47 7.77 -9.15 17.59
CA ASP A 47 7.90 -9.83 18.88
C ASP A 47 8.93 -9.14 19.79
N GLY A 48 8.44 -8.34 20.75
CA GLY A 48 9.24 -7.63 21.75
C GLY A 48 9.81 -6.27 21.32
N ALA A 49 9.54 -5.79 20.11
CA ALA A 49 10.06 -4.50 19.62
C ALA A 49 9.02 -3.68 18.86
N ALA A 50 9.14 -2.36 18.97
CA ALA A 50 8.39 -1.39 18.18
C ALA A 50 9.36 -0.55 17.35
N CYS A 51 8.89 -0.10 16.20
CA CYS A 51 9.55 0.80 15.28
C CYS A 51 8.53 1.79 14.71
N SER A 52 9.05 2.81 14.04
CA SER A 52 8.28 3.78 13.26
C SER A 52 8.50 3.55 11.76
N GLY A 53 7.68 4.17 10.93
CA GLY A 53 7.78 4.10 9.47
C GLY A 53 6.86 5.10 8.79
N ALA A 54 6.80 5.04 7.47
CA ALA A 54 5.83 5.80 6.68
C ALA A 54 5.26 4.98 5.51
N LEU A 55 3.96 5.11 5.26
CA LEU A 55 3.30 4.65 4.04
C LEU A 55 3.77 5.52 2.86
N ILE A 56 4.39 4.91 1.86
CA ILE A 56 4.97 5.60 0.68
C ILE A 56 4.32 5.19 -0.65
N ALA A 57 3.55 4.10 -0.64
CA ALA A 57 2.60 3.71 -1.68
C ALA A 57 1.43 2.98 -1.01
N PRO A 58 0.27 2.79 -1.68
CA PRO A 58 -0.94 2.23 -1.04
C PRO A 58 -0.69 0.94 -0.26
N GLN A 59 0.21 0.07 -0.72
CA GLN A 59 0.52 -1.20 -0.07
C GLN A 59 1.98 -1.28 0.41
N TRP A 60 2.71 -0.17 0.50
CA TRP A 60 4.13 -0.19 0.85
C TRP A 60 4.49 0.86 1.89
N ILE A 61 5.18 0.40 2.92
CA ILE A 61 5.81 1.27 3.92
C ILE A 61 7.33 1.28 3.76
N VAL A 62 7.96 2.38 4.15
CA VAL A 62 9.40 2.51 4.34
C VAL A 62 9.72 2.61 5.83
N ALA A 63 10.79 1.95 6.27
CA ALA A 63 11.34 2.05 7.61
C ALA A 63 12.82 1.66 7.62
N ALA A 64 13.44 1.65 8.81
CA ALA A 64 14.80 1.16 8.98
C ALA A 64 14.85 -0.36 8.73
N ALA A 65 15.89 -0.86 8.06
CA ALA A 65 16.05 -2.29 7.82
C ALA A 65 16.21 -3.08 9.13
N ALA A 66 16.81 -2.47 10.15
CA ALA A 66 16.92 -3.03 11.50
C ALA A 66 15.58 -3.38 12.15
N CYS A 67 14.46 -2.77 11.70
CA CYS A 67 13.10 -3.11 12.17
C CYS A 67 12.58 -4.45 11.64
N PHE A 68 13.29 -5.06 10.67
CA PHE A 68 12.93 -6.34 10.06
C PHE A 68 14.13 -7.31 10.12
N PRO A 69 14.44 -7.89 11.29
CA PRO A 69 15.55 -8.83 11.43
C PRO A 69 15.45 -9.98 10.43
N GLY A 70 16.53 -10.20 9.66
CA GLY A 70 16.59 -11.22 8.62
C GLY A 70 16.16 -10.75 7.22
N ALA A 71 15.73 -9.50 7.05
CA ALA A 71 15.49 -8.94 5.72
C ALA A 71 16.77 -8.92 4.87
N THR A 72 16.62 -9.16 3.57
CA THR A 72 17.74 -9.22 2.62
C THR A 72 17.54 -8.26 1.45
N GLY A 73 18.54 -8.17 0.57
CA GLY A 73 18.43 -7.43 -0.70
C GLY A 73 17.39 -7.97 -1.67
N GLN A 74 16.83 -9.15 -1.41
CA GLN A 74 15.78 -9.76 -2.22
C GLN A 74 14.44 -9.73 -1.50
N PRO A 75 13.33 -9.46 -2.22
CA PRO A 75 11.98 -9.53 -1.65
C PRO A 75 11.69 -10.93 -1.10
N ALA A 76 11.40 -11.00 0.20
CA ALA A 76 11.04 -12.25 0.88
C ALA A 76 10.01 -11.99 1.98
N ALA A 77 9.25 -13.02 2.37
CA ALA A 77 8.39 -12.94 3.55
C ALA A 77 9.24 -12.64 4.80
N PRO A 78 8.73 -11.85 5.76
CA PRO A 78 9.46 -11.58 6.99
C PRO A 78 9.64 -12.87 7.80
N ALA A 79 10.82 -13.04 8.43
CA ALA A 79 11.14 -14.22 9.21
C ALA A 79 10.24 -14.42 10.45
N LYS A 80 9.63 -13.32 10.93
CA LYS A 80 8.63 -13.32 11.98
C LYS A 80 7.43 -12.46 11.56
N PRO A 81 6.22 -12.78 12.08
CA PRO A 81 5.11 -11.84 12.22
C PRO A 81 5.49 -10.36 12.41
N VAL A 82 5.08 -9.50 11.48
CA VAL A 82 5.17 -8.04 11.63
C VAL A 82 3.79 -7.43 11.51
N THR A 83 3.41 -6.60 12.47
CA THR A 83 2.13 -5.90 12.51
C THR A 83 2.36 -4.40 12.37
N VAL A 84 1.59 -3.77 11.49
CA VAL A 84 1.68 -2.35 11.12
C VAL A 84 0.37 -1.67 11.47
N PHE A 85 0.43 -0.62 12.27
CA PHE A 85 -0.69 0.28 12.56
C PHE A 85 -0.55 1.54 11.71
N THR A 86 -1.60 1.92 10.99
CA THR A 86 -1.56 3.02 10.01
C THR A 86 -2.88 3.78 9.97
N GLY A 87 -2.87 4.99 9.40
CA GLY A 87 -4.06 5.76 9.11
C GLY A 87 -4.59 6.61 10.27
N GLN A 88 -3.99 6.58 11.46
CA GLN A 88 -4.33 7.47 12.57
C GLN A 88 -3.10 7.75 13.46
N PRO A 89 -2.98 8.98 14.00
CA PRO A 89 -1.93 9.34 14.95
C PRO A 89 -2.25 8.93 16.40
N ASP A 90 -3.42 8.32 16.67
CA ASP A 90 -3.80 7.80 17.98
C ASP A 90 -4.37 6.39 17.87
N LEU A 91 -3.66 5.41 18.43
CA LEU A 91 -4.04 4.01 18.37
C LEU A 91 -5.18 3.64 19.32
N ARG A 92 -5.64 4.58 20.14
CA ARG A 92 -6.87 4.42 20.94
C ARG A 92 -8.13 4.73 20.13
N SER A 93 -7.98 5.37 18.96
CA SER A 93 -9.07 5.67 18.04
C SER A 93 -9.40 4.45 17.16
N PRO A 94 -10.68 4.18 16.87
CA PRO A 94 -11.08 3.07 16.00
C PRO A 94 -10.86 3.34 14.50
N ALA A 95 -10.42 4.54 14.11
CA ALA A 95 -10.37 4.98 12.71
C ALA A 95 -9.09 4.59 11.95
N GLY A 96 -8.21 3.77 12.54
CA GLY A 96 -6.96 3.30 11.93
C GLY A 96 -7.07 1.88 11.38
N GLN A 97 -6.05 1.45 10.64
CA GLN A 97 -5.93 0.10 10.11
C GLN A 97 -4.79 -0.64 10.78
N VAL A 98 -4.96 -1.96 10.96
CA VAL A 98 -3.93 -2.87 11.43
C VAL A 98 -3.70 -3.92 10.36
N LEU A 99 -2.49 -3.94 9.82
CA LEU A 99 -2.12 -4.76 8.67
C LEU A 99 -0.88 -5.59 8.97
N ARG A 100 -0.69 -6.64 8.20
CA ARG A 100 0.49 -7.51 8.27
C ARG A 100 1.43 -7.20 7.13
N VAL A 101 2.69 -7.61 7.28
CA VAL A 101 3.70 -7.49 6.22
C VAL A 101 3.78 -8.82 5.47
N SER A 102 3.59 -8.76 4.15
CA SER A 102 3.67 -9.89 3.24
C SER A 102 5.08 -10.09 2.68
N THR A 103 5.83 -9.01 2.50
CA THR A 103 7.16 -9.03 1.86
C THR A 103 8.01 -7.91 2.41
N VAL A 104 9.29 -8.16 2.65
CA VAL A 104 10.29 -7.15 3.00
C VAL A 104 11.44 -7.23 2.01
N VAL A 105 11.94 -6.07 1.59
CA VAL A 105 13.16 -5.92 0.81
C VAL A 105 14.00 -4.81 1.44
N ALA A 106 15.23 -5.15 1.83
CA ALA A 106 16.16 -4.22 2.48
C ALA A 106 17.23 -3.73 1.50
N ARG A 107 17.66 -2.49 1.67
CA ARG A 107 18.92 -2.02 1.09
C ARG A 107 20.10 -2.73 1.76
N THR A 108 21.12 -3.04 0.98
CA THR A 108 22.35 -3.67 1.48
C THR A 108 23.44 -2.63 1.80
N ASP A 109 23.29 -1.41 1.31
CA ASP A 109 24.24 -0.30 1.45
C ASP A 109 23.88 0.67 2.58
N ARG A 110 22.64 0.66 3.06
CA ARG A 110 22.15 1.57 4.12
C ARG A 110 20.93 1.01 4.84
N ASP A 111 20.64 1.55 6.02
CA ASP A 111 19.57 1.06 6.92
C ASP A 111 18.18 1.54 6.48
N VAL A 112 17.72 1.05 5.32
CA VAL A 112 16.40 1.31 4.74
C VAL A 112 15.81 0.00 4.24
N ALA A 113 14.55 -0.25 4.55
CA ALA A 113 13.78 -1.34 3.99
C ALA A 113 12.38 -0.89 3.55
N LEU A 114 11.87 -1.58 2.55
CA LEU A 114 10.48 -1.50 2.13
C LEU A 114 9.75 -2.75 2.58
N ALA A 115 8.56 -2.57 3.13
CA ALA A 115 7.68 -3.65 3.54
C ALA A 115 6.34 -3.52 2.83
N LYS A 116 5.97 -4.56 2.09
CA LYS A 116 4.66 -4.70 1.45
C LYS A 116 3.64 -5.11 2.50
N LEU A 117 2.54 -4.38 2.59
CA LEU A 117 1.40 -4.71 3.43
C LEU A 117 0.59 -5.83 2.80
N THR A 118 -0.20 -6.56 3.58
CA THR A 118 -1.07 -7.61 3.06
C THR A 118 -2.16 -7.07 2.14
N HIS A 119 -2.64 -5.83 2.36
CA HIS A 119 -3.65 -5.17 1.54
C HIS A 119 -3.34 -3.67 1.39
N PRO A 120 -3.83 -3.02 0.32
CA PRO A 120 -3.65 -1.59 0.12
C PRO A 120 -4.46 -0.75 1.13
N VAL A 121 -3.82 0.29 1.65
CA VAL A 121 -4.40 1.40 2.40
C VAL A 121 -4.81 2.47 1.39
N THR A 122 -6.10 2.61 1.12
CA THR A 122 -6.64 3.50 0.06
C THR A 122 -7.16 4.83 0.58
N ASP A 123 -7.41 4.96 1.89
CA ASP A 123 -7.96 6.15 2.52
C ASP A 123 -6.90 7.08 3.15
N VAL A 124 -5.62 6.78 2.91
CA VAL A 124 -4.46 7.54 3.38
C VAL A 124 -3.59 7.91 2.19
N THR A 125 -3.35 9.21 2.00
CA THR A 125 -2.38 9.69 1.01
C THR A 125 -0.96 9.26 1.40
N PRO A 126 -0.25 8.48 0.58
CA PRO A 126 1.13 8.09 0.88
C PRO A 126 2.08 9.29 0.85
N LEU A 127 3.12 9.23 1.69
CA LEU A 127 4.18 10.22 1.74
C LEU A 127 5.03 10.18 0.47
N ARG A 128 5.22 11.33 -0.18
CA ARG A 128 6.07 11.45 -1.36
C ARG A 128 7.54 11.20 -1.01
N ILE A 129 8.27 10.57 -1.93
CA ILE A 129 9.72 10.41 -1.82
C ILE A 129 10.39 11.69 -2.32
N GLY A 130 11.13 12.37 -1.46
CA GLY A 130 11.94 13.52 -1.87
C GLY A 130 13.19 13.05 -2.62
N THR A 131 13.54 13.75 -3.70
CA THR A 131 14.73 13.45 -4.53
C THR A 131 15.85 14.48 -4.34
N ARG A 132 15.60 15.57 -3.60
CA ARG A 132 16.63 16.55 -3.24
C ARG A 132 17.51 15.99 -2.13
N ALA A 133 18.82 16.00 -2.33
CA ALA A 133 19.78 15.62 -1.29
C ALA A 133 19.54 16.43 0.00
N PRO A 134 19.63 15.81 1.20
CA PRO A 134 19.54 16.54 2.44
C PRO A 134 20.68 17.56 2.57
N GLU A 135 20.33 18.79 2.94
CA GLU A 135 21.28 19.87 3.22
C GLU A 135 21.21 20.25 4.71
N ALA A 136 21.96 21.29 5.12
CA ALA A 136 21.82 21.85 6.47
C ALA A 136 20.46 22.56 6.60
N GLU A 137 19.42 21.80 6.90
CA GLU A 137 18.03 22.25 6.97
C GLU A 137 17.34 21.75 8.24
N THR A 138 16.25 22.40 8.61
CA THR A 138 15.36 21.91 9.67
C THR A 138 14.33 20.97 9.07
N VAL A 139 14.23 19.78 9.63
CA VAL A 139 13.21 18.78 9.30
C VAL A 139 12.34 18.48 10.51
N ARG A 140 11.19 17.90 10.25
CA ARG A 140 10.31 17.37 11.29
C ARG A 140 10.39 15.85 11.29
N ILE A 141 10.59 15.24 12.45
CA ILE A 141 10.51 13.78 12.61
C ILE A 141 9.19 13.45 13.28
N ALA A 142 8.50 12.40 12.81
CA ALA A 142 7.28 11.88 13.43
C ALA A 142 7.46 10.40 13.79
N GLY A 143 7.35 10.05 15.07
CA GLY A 143 7.70 8.72 15.58
C GLY A 143 6.78 8.23 16.69
N TRP A 144 6.75 6.90 16.82
CA TRP A 144 6.02 6.12 17.81
C TRP A 144 6.92 5.58 18.93
N GLY A 145 8.18 6.05 18.97
CA GLY A 145 9.15 5.66 19.98
C GLY A 145 8.79 6.17 21.36
N ARG A 146 9.46 5.58 22.34
CA ARG A 146 9.41 5.96 23.76
C ARG A 146 9.57 7.47 23.93
N THR A 147 8.96 8.01 24.96
CA THR A 147 9.08 9.43 25.31
C THR A 147 9.99 9.65 26.53
N ALA A 148 10.12 10.88 27.01
CA ALA A 148 10.77 11.17 28.29
C ALA A 148 10.00 10.58 29.49
N THR A 149 8.72 10.19 29.32
CA THR A 149 7.81 9.82 30.41
C THR A 149 6.99 8.55 30.17
N GLU A 150 6.93 8.02 28.94
CA GLU A 150 6.09 6.90 28.54
C GLU A 150 6.90 5.86 27.77
N TRP A 151 6.81 4.58 28.17
CA TRP A 151 7.63 3.49 27.64
C TRP A 151 7.19 3.01 26.25
N VAL A 152 5.88 2.89 26.02
CA VAL A 152 5.27 2.49 24.73
C VAL A 152 4.10 3.41 24.40
N PRO A 153 4.32 4.49 23.63
CA PRO A 153 3.25 5.41 23.30
C PRO A 153 2.19 4.82 22.37
N ASN A 154 0.93 5.19 22.65
CA ASN A 154 -0.22 4.98 21.74
C ASN A 154 -0.58 6.24 20.95
N ARG A 155 0.22 7.30 21.08
CA ARG A 155 0.06 8.56 20.33
C ARG A 155 1.34 8.84 19.55
N LEU A 156 1.19 9.16 18.26
CA LEU A 156 2.28 9.62 17.41
C LEU A 156 2.78 10.97 17.92
N THR A 157 4.09 11.13 17.92
CA THR A 157 4.74 12.35 18.43
C THR A 157 5.66 12.93 17.37
N THR A 158 5.85 14.25 17.40
CA THR A 158 6.65 14.94 16.40
C THR A 158 7.51 16.04 17.02
N ALA A 159 8.72 16.22 16.48
CA ALA A 159 9.64 17.27 16.90
C ALA A 159 10.51 17.77 15.72
N SER A 160 11.06 18.97 15.86
CA SER A 160 11.97 19.57 14.88
C SER A 160 13.42 19.19 15.16
N PHE A 161 14.15 18.84 14.10
CA PHE A 161 15.56 18.48 14.13
C PHE A 161 16.30 19.23 13.02
N THR A 162 17.61 19.40 13.20
CA THR A 162 18.51 19.97 12.21
C THR A 162 19.35 18.87 11.59
N LEU A 163 19.45 18.91 10.26
CA LEU A 163 20.32 18.02 9.51
C LEU A 163 21.74 18.60 9.45
N GLY A 164 22.71 17.72 9.64
CA GLY A 164 24.12 18.08 9.68
C GLY A 164 24.92 17.44 8.55
N ALA A 165 26.12 16.98 8.88
CA ALA A 165 27.03 16.35 7.91
C ALA A 165 26.40 15.14 7.21
N THR A 166 26.62 15.06 5.90
CA THR A 166 26.13 13.98 5.04
C THR A 166 27.27 13.07 4.59
N THR A 167 26.96 11.79 4.45
CA THR A 167 27.72 10.80 3.68
C THR A 167 26.85 10.32 2.52
N PRO A 168 27.35 9.48 1.58
CA PRO A 168 26.48 8.93 0.53
C PRO A 168 25.24 8.19 1.07
N ALA A 169 25.34 7.54 2.24
CA ALA A 169 24.26 6.70 2.79
C ALA A 169 23.49 7.34 3.96
N THR A 170 24.07 8.33 4.64
CA THR A 170 23.53 8.82 5.93
C THR A 170 23.61 10.33 6.08
N VAL A 171 22.79 10.86 6.97
CA VAL A 171 22.82 12.26 7.42
C VAL A 171 22.78 12.32 8.95
N ALA A 172 23.60 13.20 9.54
CA ALA A 172 23.56 13.47 10.97
C ALA A 172 22.31 14.27 11.32
N VAL A 173 21.70 13.95 12.45
CA VAL A 173 20.47 14.57 12.95
C VAL A 173 20.73 15.06 14.37
N THR A 174 20.45 16.32 14.65
CA THR A 174 20.56 16.90 16.00
C THR A 174 19.30 17.67 16.35
N SER A 175 18.99 17.77 17.64
CA SER A 175 17.88 18.58 18.11
C SER A 175 18.38 19.90 18.66
N PRO A 176 17.76 21.04 18.29
CA PRO A 176 18.02 22.32 18.95
C PRO A 176 17.69 22.29 20.45
N ALA A 177 16.79 21.41 20.89
CA ALA A 177 16.44 21.22 22.29
C ALA A 177 17.42 20.28 23.05
N GLY A 178 18.44 19.75 22.36
CA GLY A 178 19.44 18.86 22.92
C GLY A 178 18.93 17.44 23.21
N GLN A 179 17.74 17.09 22.74
CA GLN A 179 17.09 15.81 23.01
C GLN A 179 16.97 14.95 21.76
N ASP A 180 17.09 13.65 21.92
CA ASP A 180 17.23 12.72 20.81
C ASP A 180 15.97 11.88 20.56
N PRO A 181 15.86 11.29 19.37
CA PRO A 181 14.95 10.18 19.14
C PRO A 181 15.24 8.98 20.05
N CYS A 182 14.20 8.26 20.43
CA CYS A 182 14.24 7.20 21.43
C CYS A 182 14.07 5.80 20.82
N LEU A 183 14.18 4.75 21.65
CA LEU A 183 13.80 3.40 21.24
C LEU A 183 12.37 3.38 20.68
N GLY A 184 12.22 2.81 19.50
CA GLY A 184 10.98 2.78 18.73
C GLY A 184 10.80 3.90 17.71
N ASP A 185 11.65 4.93 17.72
CA ASP A 185 11.69 5.94 16.65
C ASP A 185 12.48 5.46 15.43
N ALA A 186 13.26 4.39 15.53
CA ALA A 186 13.92 3.79 14.36
C ALA A 186 12.89 3.53 13.25
N GLY A 187 13.20 3.99 12.05
CA GLY A 187 12.33 3.99 10.88
C GLY A 187 11.45 5.24 10.71
N ALA A 188 11.40 6.15 11.69
CA ALA A 188 10.60 7.37 11.60
C ALA A 188 10.98 8.23 10.37
N PRO A 189 10.00 8.76 9.62
CA PRO A 189 10.27 9.61 8.47
C PRO A 189 10.83 10.97 8.91
N LEU A 190 11.87 11.41 8.20
CA LEU A 190 12.30 12.80 8.21
C LEU A 190 11.46 13.55 7.17
N LEU A 191 10.64 14.47 7.64
CA LEU A 191 9.65 15.21 6.86
C LEU A 191 10.16 16.62 6.59
N ARG A 192 10.11 17.02 5.32
CA ARG A 192 10.35 18.40 4.91
C ARG A 192 9.28 18.89 3.92
N PRO A 193 9.09 20.20 3.77
CA PRO A 193 8.15 20.74 2.79
C PRO A 193 8.58 20.37 1.36
N ASP A 194 7.62 19.96 0.53
CA ASP A 194 7.81 19.80 -0.91
C ASP A 194 7.57 21.12 -1.66
N THR A 195 7.85 21.15 -2.97
CA THR A 195 7.66 22.35 -3.81
C THR A 195 6.20 22.71 -4.07
N ALA A 196 5.26 21.82 -3.76
CA ALA A 196 3.82 21.98 -3.95
C ALA A 196 3.09 22.34 -2.63
N GLY A 197 3.82 22.56 -1.53
CA GLY A 197 3.26 22.89 -0.22
C GLY A 197 2.83 21.68 0.63
N GLY A 198 3.12 20.45 0.18
CA GLY A 198 2.97 19.20 0.92
C GLY A 198 4.22 18.81 1.70
N LEU A 199 4.29 17.55 2.15
CA LEU A 199 5.44 16.96 2.81
C LEU A 199 6.07 15.88 1.94
N GLU A 200 7.39 15.76 2.00
CA GLU A 200 8.16 14.69 1.39
C GLU A 200 9.17 14.07 2.36
N LEU A 201 9.56 12.82 2.07
CA LEU A 201 10.54 12.05 2.80
C LEU A 201 11.96 12.49 2.42
N ALA A 202 12.71 13.01 3.39
CA ALA A 202 14.13 13.35 3.25
C ALA A 202 15.07 12.22 3.70
N GLY A 203 14.58 11.31 4.52
CA GLY A 203 15.35 10.21 5.08
C GLY A 203 14.56 9.40 6.09
N VAL A 204 15.18 8.33 6.57
CA VAL A 204 14.59 7.40 7.53
C VAL A 204 15.50 7.33 8.75
N LEU A 205 14.96 7.57 9.93
CA LEU A 205 15.76 7.53 11.14
C LEU A 205 16.33 6.12 11.37
N SER A 206 17.63 5.99 11.64
CA SER A 206 18.28 4.68 11.80
C SER A 206 18.63 4.43 13.27
N ARG A 207 19.50 5.27 13.85
CA ARG A 207 20.04 5.07 15.21
C ARG A 207 20.22 6.38 15.95
N SER A 208 20.23 6.31 17.28
CA SER A 208 20.36 7.47 18.14
C SER A 208 21.09 7.15 19.45
N TRP A 209 21.71 8.18 20.05
CA TRP A 209 22.22 8.14 21.42
C TRP A 209 21.13 8.19 22.49
N GLN A 210 19.88 8.54 22.12
CA GLN A 210 18.70 8.52 22.98
C GLN A 210 18.79 9.45 24.19
N HIS A 211 19.55 10.54 24.08
CA HIS A 211 19.62 11.54 25.13
C HIS A 211 18.24 12.12 25.45
N GLY A 212 17.87 12.12 26.73
CA GLY A 212 16.59 12.64 27.22
C GLY A 212 15.41 11.64 27.14
N CYS A 213 15.66 10.41 26.70
CA CYS A 213 14.65 9.35 26.68
C CYS A 213 14.44 8.72 28.07
N LEU A 214 13.22 8.23 28.33
CA LEU A 214 12.90 7.59 29.61
C LEU A 214 13.85 6.39 29.89
N ALA A 215 14.43 6.41 31.09
CA ALA A 215 15.38 5.42 31.60
C ALA A 215 16.71 5.34 30.80
N VAL A 216 17.09 6.41 30.09
CA VAL A 216 18.40 6.54 29.44
C VAL A 216 19.25 7.55 30.20
N THR A 217 20.47 7.18 30.56
CA THR A 217 21.46 8.03 31.25
C THR A 217 22.60 8.51 30.35
N GLU A 218 22.58 8.12 29.07
CA GLU A 218 23.55 8.56 28.06
C GLU A 218 23.50 10.09 27.89
N THR A 219 24.67 10.72 27.83
CA THR A 219 24.80 12.19 27.74
C THR A 219 25.23 12.67 26.36
N ARG A 220 25.78 11.79 25.52
CA ARG A 220 26.03 12.10 24.11
C ARG A 220 24.70 12.36 23.41
N GLN A 221 24.70 13.35 22.53
CA GLN A 221 23.53 13.76 21.76
C GLN A 221 23.71 13.43 20.28
N GLY A 222 22.59 13.34 19.59
CA GLY A 222 22.49 13.19 18.15
C GLY A 222 21.96 11.83 17.72
N ALA A 223 21.56 11.81 16.46
CA ALA A 223 21.10 10.64 15.77
C ALA A 223 21.65 10.60 14.34
N VAL A 224 21.44 9.47 13.68
CA VAL A 224 21.79 9.27 12.28
C VAL A 224 20.55 8.75 11.56
N ALA A 225 20.25 9.37 10.43
CA ALA A 225 19.23 8.89 9.50
C ALA A 225 19.89 8.36 8.23
N ALA A 226 19.29 7.34 7.64
CA ALA A 226 19.63 6.88 6.29
C ALA A 226 18.99 7.81 5.26
N ARG A 227 19.76 8.15 4.23
CA ARG A 227 19.34 8.98 3.11
C ARG A 227 18.44 8.19 2.15
N THR A 228 17.40 8.85 1.64
CA THR A 228 16.44 8.27 0.67
C THR A 228 16.38 9.02 -0.66
N ASP A 229 17.11 10.12 -0.81
CA ASP A 229 17.03 11.03 -1.97
C ASP A 229 17.45 10.37 -3.29
N ASP A 230 18.44 9.48 -3.24
CA ASP A 230 18.93 8.70 -4.36
C ASP A 230 18.24 7.33 -4.50
N LEU A 231 17.24 7.03 -3.65
CA LEU A 231 16.53 5.76 -3.65
C LEU A 231 15.24 5.78 -4.46
N ALA A 232 14.80 6.91 -5.02
CA ALA A 232 13.52 7.02 -5.72
C ALA A 232 13.34 5.96 -6.82
N GLY A 233 14.38 5.70 -7.63
CA GLY A 233 14.34 4.65 -8.66
C GLY A 233 14.19 3.25 -8.06
N TRP A 234 15.02 2.90 -7.07
CA TRP A 234 14.92 1.61 -6.38
C TRP A 234 13.56 1.43 -5.69
N ILE A 235 13.04 2.48 -5.04
CA ILE A 235 11.73 2.45 -4.41
C ILE A 235 10.66 2.22 -5.47
N ALA A 236 10.67 2.96 -6.57
CA ALA A 236 9.74 2.78 -7.68
C ALA A 236 9.76 1.32 -8.17
N ASP A 237 10.94 0.75 -8.42
CA ASP A 237 11.09 -0.65 -8.86
C ASP A 237 10.47 -1.67 -7.90
N GLN A 238 10.46 -1.39 -6.58
CA GLN A 238 9.83 -2.28 -5.61
C GLN A 238 8.33 -2.05 -5.47
N VAL A 239 7.89 -0.78 -5.48
CA VAL A 239 6.49 -0.43 -5.17
C VAL A 239 5.58 -0.48 -6.40
N THR A 240 6.15 -0.43 -7.61
CA THR A 240 5.39 -0.67 -8.84
C THR A 240 4.70 -2.03 -8.72
N PRO A 241 3.36 -2.09 -8.88
CA PRO A 241 2.68 -3.36 -8.82
C PRO A 241 3.24 -4.27 -9.91
N ARG A 242 3.58 -5.50 -9.54
CA ARG A 242 4.15 -6.46 -10.49
C ARG A 242 3.14 -6.82 -11.55
N SER A 243 1.88 -7.02 -11.17
CA SER A 243 0.77 -7.26 -12.07
C SER A 243 -0.22 -6.10 -12.00
N VAL A 244 -0.62 -5.59 -13.16
CA VAL A 244 -1.49 -4.41 -13.30
C VAL A 244 -2.54 -4.63 -14.37
N ARG A 245 -3.58 -3.81 -14.35
CA ARG A 245 -4.43 -3.55 -15.52
C ARG A 245 -4.18 -2.14 -16.00
N PHE A 246 -3.91 -1.98 -17.29
CA PHE A 246 -3.85 -0.66 -17.91
C PHE A 246 -5.27 -0.26 -18.31
N VAL A 247 -5.89 0.63 -17.54
CA VAL A 247 -7.25 1.11 -17.78
C VAL A 247 -7.18 2.39 -18.60
N ASN A 248 -7.77 2.39 -19.80
CA ASN A 248 -7.80 3.56 -20.66
C ASN A 248 -8.60 4.69 -19.98
N HIS A 249 -8.02 5.88 -19.91
CA HIS A 249 -8.60 6.98 -19.16
C HIS A 249 -9.89 7.50 -19.80
N TYR A 250 -10.05 7.40 -21.12
CA TYR A 250 -11.27 7.77 -21.84
C TYR A 250 -12.37 6.72 -21.69
N SER A 251 -12.12 5.48 -22.12
CA SER A 251 -13.16 4.44 -22.20
C SER A 251 -13.42 3.70 -20.89
N LYS A 252 -12.51 3.82 -19.91
CA LYS A 252 -12.50 3.05 -18.64
C LYS A 252 -12.41 1.53 -18.84
N ARG A 253 -11.90 1.11 -19.99
CA ARG A 253 -11.67 -0.29 -20.40
C ARG A 253 -10.21 -0.67 -20.28
N CYS A 254 -9.93 -1.94 -20.09
CA CYS A 254 -8.61 -2.50 -19.87
C CYS A 254 -7.94 -2.88 -21.19
N LEU A 255 -6.63 -2.65 -21.30
CA LEU A 255 -5.80 -3.24 -22.34
C LEU A 255 -5.81 -4.76 -22.20
N ALA A 256 -6.12 -5.45 -23.28
CA ALA A 256 -6.44 -6.86 -23.30
C ALA A 256 -5.75 -7.57 -24.47
N VAL A 257 -5.44 -8.84 -24.28
CA VAL A 257 -5.29 -9.81 -25.38
C VAL A 257 -6.12 -11.03 -25.02
N LEU A 258 -6.94 -11.54 -25.94
CA LEU A 258 -7.84 -12.66 -25.66
C LEU A 258 -6.97 -13.87 -25.31
N GLY A 259 -7.15 -14.42 -24.11
CA GLY A 259 -6.39 -15.59 -23.64
C GLY A 259 -6.61 -16.82 -24.53
N SER A 260 -7.80 -16.94 -25.15
CA SER A 260 -8.09 -17.99 -26.14
C SER A 260 -7.25 -17.89 -27.41
N ASN A 261 -6.64 -16.72 -27.68
CA ASN A 261 -5.79 -16.46 -28.83
C ASN A 261 -4.31 -16.32 -28.42
N ASN A 262 -3.77 -17.34 -27.73
CA ASN A 262 -2.38 -17.38 -27.27
C ASN A 262 -1.39 -17.73 -28.41
N VAL A 263 -1.38 -16.92 -29.46
CA VAL A 263 -0.43 -17.01 -30.57
C VAL A 263 0.36 -15.71 -30.68
N ASN A 264 1.54 -15.79 -31.29
CA ASN A 264 2.30 -14.61 -31.68
C ASN A 264 1.49 -13.79 -32.68
N ASP A 265 1.62 -12.47 -32.59
CA ASP A 265 0.93 -11.48 -33.41
C ASP A 265 -0.60 -11.38 -33.23
N ALA A 266 -1.14 -11.99 -32.17
CA ALA A 266 -2.50 -11.68 -31.74
C ALA A 266 -2.60 -10.20 -31.33
N THR A 267 -3.57 -9.49 -31.90
CA THR A 267 -3.81 -8.06 -31.66
C THR A 267 -4.26 -7.80 -30.23
N ALA A 268 -3.68 -6.77 -29.61
CA ALA A 268 -4.17 -6.20 -28.36
C ALA A 268 -5.36 -5.26 -28.64
N TYR A 269 -6.33 -5.24 -27.74
CA TYR A 269 -7.56 -4.46 -27.87
C TYR A 269 -7.98 -3.94 -26.49
N GLN A 270 -9.07 -3.19 -26.41
CA GLN A 270 -9.69 -2.87 -25.13
C GLN A 270 -10.90 -3.77 -24.84
N TYR A 271 -11.07 -4.12 -23.58
CA TYR A 271 -12.27 -4.79 -23.09
C TYR A 271 -12.70 -4.14 -21.78
N ASP A 272 -13.95 -4.33 -21.36
CA ASP A 272 -14.33 -4.03 -19.98
C ASP A 272 -13.31 -4.65 -19.01
N CYS A 273 -13.25 -4.16 -17.78
CA CYS A 273 -12.29 -4.62 -16.77
C CYS A 273 -12.87 -5.65 -15.77
N PRO A 274 -13.49 -6.79 -16.15
CA PRO A 274 -13.85 -7.81 -15.19
C PRO A 274 -12.61 -8.26 -14.46
N SER A 275 -12.67 -8.25 -13.12
CA SER A 275 -11.52 -8.72 -12.35
C SER A 275 -11.28 -10.22 -12.54
N ALA A 276 -12.29 -10.99 -12.94
CA ALA A 276 -12.23 -12.43 -13.20
C ALA A 276 -11.22 -12.86 -14.28
N TYR A 277 -10.88 -11.99 -15.24
CA TYR A 277 -10.05 -12.36 -16.38
C TYR A 277 -8.59 -11.92 -16.22
N GLU A 278 -7.69 -12.89 -16.25
CA GLU A 278 -6.24 -12.67 -16.09
C GLU A 278 -5.57 -12.15 -17.38
N ASP A 279 -6.19 -12.38 -18.54
CA ASP A 279 -5.70 -11.96 -19.86
C ASP A 279 -5.85 -10.45 -20.12
N LEU A 280 -6.49 -9.73 -19.19
CA LEU A 280 -6.53 -8.28 -19.06
C LEU A 280 -5.41 -7.70 -18.18
N SER A 281 -4.63 -8.59 -17.53
CA SER A 281 -3.60 -8.21 -16.58
C SER A 281 -2.22 -8.33 -17.22
N TRP A 282 -1.30 -7.48 -16.79
CA TRP A 282 0.04 -7.33 -17.37
C TRP A 282 1.07 -7.29 -16.26
N ASP A 283 2.07 -8.15 -16.37
CA ASP A 283 3.27 -8.13 -15.55
C ASP A 283 4.25 -7.07 -16.08
N ILE A 284 4.60 -6.09 -15.24
CA ILE A 284 5.63 -5.09 -15.54
C ILE A 284 6.99 -5.67 -15.16
N GLU A 285 7.85 -5.89 -16.16
CA GLU A 285 9.16 -6.52 -15.99
C GLU A 285 10.30 -5.57 -16.40
N PRO A 286 10.92 -4.86 -15.43
CA PRO A 286 12.06 -3.98 -15.70
C PRO A 286 13.23 -4.70 -16.36
N GLN A 287 13.84 -4.07 -17.36
CA GLN A 287 14.96 -4.63 -18.10
C GLN A 287 16.29 -3.95 -17.70
N PRO A 288 17.42 -4.68 -17.59
CA PRO A 288 18.72 -4.12 -17.23
C PRO A 288 19.20 -3.01 -18.18
N ALA A 289 18.82 -3.08 -19.46
CA ALA A 289 19.14 -2.07 -20.47
C ALA A 289 18.19 -0.84 -20.44
N GLY A 290 17.27 -0.80 -19.47
CA GLY A 290 16.24 0.21 -19.31
C GLY A 290 14.93 -0.14 -20.03
N GLY A 291 13.85 0.49 -19.57
CA GLY A 291 12.50 0.21 -20.04
C GLY A 291 11.92 -1.04 -19.36
N VAL A 292 10.70 -1.38 -19.74
CA VAL A 292 10.00 -2.56 -19.23
C VAL A 292 9.51 -3.43 -20.37
N LEU A 293 9.48 -4.75 -20.13
CA LEU A 293 8.58 -5.63 -20.86
C LEU A 293 7.21 -5.56 -20.18
N LEU A 294 6.15 -5.51 -20.97
CA LEU A 294 4.77 -5.66 -20.51
C LEU A 294 4.32 -7.07 -20.89
N ARG A 295 4.51 -8.05 -19.99
CA ARG A 295 4.14 -9.44 -20.23
C ARG A 295 2.67 -9.65 -19.86
N ASN A 296 1.84 -10.12 -20.77
CA ASN A 296 0.47 -10.48 -20.43
C ASN A 296 0.47 -11.60 -19.37
N HIS A 297 -0.28 -11.39 -18.30
CA HIS A 297 -0.28 -12.26 -17.13
C HIS A 297 -0.82 -13.66 -17.45
N PHE A 298 -1.73 -13.78 -18.41
CA PHE A 298 -2.28 -15.09 -18.79
C PHE A 298 -1.42 -15.77 -19.87
N THR A 299 -1.19 -15.11 -21.01
CA THR A 299 -0.52 -15.73 -22.16
C THR A 299 0.99 -15.86 -21.98
N LYS A 300 1.57 -15.12 -21.04
CA LYS A 300 3.02 -14.99 -20.77
C LYS A 300 3.82 -14.42 -21.95
N LYS A 301 3.14 -13.82 -22.93
CA LYS A 301 3.72 -13.13 -24.08
C LYS A 301 3.80 -11.62 -23.82
N CYS A 302 4.74 -10.94 -24.46
CA CYS A 302 4.99 -9.52 -24.25
C CYS A 302 4.25 -8.66 -25.27
N LEU A 303 3.81 -7.47 -24.84
CA LEU A 303 3.23 -6.44 -25.71
C LEU A 303 4.29 -5.89 -26.65
N ILE A 304 3.98 -5.82 -27.94
CA ILE A 304 4.90 -5.40 -28.99
C ILE A 304 4.25 -4.43 -29.97
N VAL A 305 5.11 -3.70 -30.68
CA VAL A 305 4.79 -3.10 -31.99
C VAL A 305 5.61 -3.87 -33.02
N HIS A 306 5.00 -4.85 -33.70
CA HIS A 306 5.73 -5.83 -34.53
C HIS A 306 6.73 -5.17 -35.50
N ALA A 307 7.99 -5.62 -35.44
CA ALA A 307 9.10 -5.14 -36.26
C ALA A 307 9.37 -3.62 -36.15
N GLY A 308 8.89 -2.98 -35.08
CA GLY A 308 9.03 -1.53 -34.88
C GLY A 308 8.33 -0.71 -35.97
N GLU A 309 7.18 -1.17 -36.48
CA GLU A 309 6.41 -0.47 -37.51
C GLU A 309 6.12 0.99 -37.09
N ASP A 310 6.82 1.96 -37.67
CA ASP A 310 6.80 3.39 -37.29
C ASP A 310 5.60 4.17 -37.89
N ALA A 311 4.42 3.56 -37.92
CA ALA A 311 3.21 4.20 -38.44
C ALA A 311 2.20 4.50 -37.32
N ASN A 312 1.56 5.67 -37.41
CA ASN A 312 0.37 5.97 -36.63
C ASN A 312 -0.75 4.99 -37.04
N GLY A 313 -1.36 4.33 -36.05
CA GLY A 313 -2.35 3.28 -36.29
C GLY A 313 -1.77 1.87 -36.41
N ALA A 314 -0.43 1.70 -36.34
CA ALA A 314 0.15 0.36 -36.27
C ALA A 314 -0.35 -0.36 -35.00
N PRO A 315 -0.87 -1.59 -35.12
CA PRO A 315 -1.52 -2.27 -34.00
C PRO A 315 -0.51 -2.81 -33.01
N LEU A 316 -0.87 -2.71 -31.73
CA LEU A 316 -0.19 -3.43 -30.66
C LEU A 316 -0.58 -4.90 -30.74
N ARG A 317 0.40 -5.77 -30.51
CA ARG A 317 0.22 -7.23 -30.54
C ARG A 317 0.91 -7.87 -29.35
N GLN A 318 0.76 -9.18 -29.18
CA GLN A 318 1.62 -9.96 -28.31
C GLN A 318 2.64 -10.80 -29.09
N TYR A 319 3.79 -11.07 -28.50
CA TYR A 319 4.79 -11.99 -29.03
C TYR A 319 5.58 -12.64 -27.90
N ASP A 320 6.33 -13.70 -28.19
CA ASP A 320 7.31 -14.22 -27.24
C ASP A 320 8.25 -13.10 -26.73
N CYS A 321 8.51 -13.10 -25.43
CA CYS A 321 9.29 -12.05 -24.78
C CYS A 321 10.77 -12.14 -25.16
N LEU A 322 11.25 -11.16 -25.94
CA LEU A 322 12.62 -11.07 -26.45
C LEU A 322 13.20 -9.69 -26.09
N PRO A 323 13.72 -9.51 -24.85
CA PRO A 323 14.10 -8.20 -24.31
C PRO A 323 15.25 -7.50 -25.06
N GLN A 324 15.95 -8.20 -25.94
CA GLN A 324 16.98 -7.62 -26.80
C GLN A 324 16.43 -6.72 -27.91
N PHE A 325 15.13 -6.77 -28.21
CA PHE A 325 14.51 -5.96 -29.26
C PHE A 325 13.71 -4.79 -28.67
N GLY A 326 14.01 -3.58 -29.15
CA GLY A 326 13.40 -2.35 -28.65
C GLY A 326 11.91 -2.20 -28.97
N ASP A 327 11.40 -2.98 -29.92
CA ASP A 327 9.99 -2.99 -30.31
C ASP A 327 9.09 -3.71 -29.28
N GLN A 328 9.70 -4.43 -28.32
CA GLN A 328 9.03 -4.99 -27.15
C GLN A 328 9.25 -4.18 -25.86
N LEU A 329 10.13 -3.18 -25.89
CA LEU A 329 10.48 -2.37 -24.72
C LEU A 329 9.62 -1.12 -24.66
N TRP A 330 9.08 -0.85 -23.47
CA TRP A 330 8.20 0.28 -23.22
C TRP A 330 8.77 1.19 -22.13
N ASP A 331 8.57 2.49 -22.29
CA ASP A 331 8.70 3.49 -21.24
C ASP A 331 7.30 3.81 -20.70
N ILE A 332 7.13 3.66 -19.38
CA ILE A 332 5.92 4.13 -18.68
C ILE A 332 6.18 5.58 -18.28
N VAL A 333 5.60 6.52 -19.04
CA VAL A 333 5.83 7.97 -18.87
C VAL A 333 4.68 8.57 -18.08
N GLY A 334 4.95 9.10 -16.89
CA GLY A 334 3.94 9.80 -16.08
C GLY A 334 3.46 11.09 -16.76
N VAL A 335 2.15 11.29 -16.79
CA VAL A 335 1.48 12.48 -17.34
C VAL A 335 0.34 12.92 -16.41
N ASP A 336 -0.27 14.08 -16.65
CA ASP A 336 -1.44 14.48 -15.87
C ASP A 336 -2.58 13.46 -16.02
N GLY A 337 -3.14 13.00 -14.91
CA GLY A 337 -4.22 12.00 -14.90
C GLY A 337 -3.84 10.53 -15.16
N GLY A 338 -2.55 10.19 -15.36
CA GLY A 338 -2.14 8.79 -15.55
C GLY A 338 -0.73 8.60 -16.14
N VAL A 339 -0.58 7.64 -17.04
CA VAL A 339 0.67 7.34 -17.76
C VAL A 339 0.44 7.20 -19.25
N GLN A 340 1.48 7.43 -20.06
CA GLN A 340 1.56 6.98 -21.44
C GLN A 340 2.51 5.79 -21.55
N LEU A 341 2.15 4.80 -22.36
CA LEU A 341 3.01 3.64 -22.67
C LEU A 341 3.73 3.93 -23.99
N LYS A 342 4.99 4.38 -23.91
CA LYS A 342 5.78 4.77 -25.07
C LYS A 342 6.67 3.62 -25.53
N ASN A 343 6.51 3.15 -26.75
CA ASN A 343 7.37 2.11 -27.34
C ASN A 343 8.76 2.69 -27.63
N ARG A 344 9.82 1.96 -27.28
CA ARG A 344 11.20 2.44 -27.42
C ARG A 344 11.75 2.35 -28.84
N ALA A 345 11.23 1.48 -29.70
CA ALA A 345 11.66 1.42 -31.10
C ALA A 345 11.04 2.56 -31.94
N THR A 346 9.76 2.86 -31.73
CA THR A 346 9.01 3.82 -32.57
C THR A 346 8.88 5.21 -31.93
N GLY A 347 9.16 5.34 -30.64
CA GLY A 347 8.97 6.58 -29.90
C GLY A 347 7.50 7.03 -29.76
N ARG A 348 6.54 6.16 -30.10
CA ARG A 348 5.09 6.44 -30.08
C ARG A 348 4.40 5.81 -28.90
N CYS A 349 3.21 6.31 -28.58
CA CYS A 349 2.44 5.93 -27.41
C CYS A 349 1.26 5.04 -27.76
N ALA A 350 0.98 4.06 -26.90
CA ALA A 350 -0.20 3.20 -27.00
C ALA A 350 -1.50 4.00 -26.78
N LEU A 351 -2.52 3.69 -27.57
CA LEU A 351 -3.86 4.24 -27.44
C LEU A 351 -4.92 3.24 -27.88
N VAL A 352 -6.16 3.58 -27.59
CA VAL A 352 -7.32 3.02 -28.28
C VAL A 352 -8.16 4.22 -28.72
N SER A 353 -8.42 4.35 -30.02
CA SER A 353 -9.08 5.56 -30.54
C SER A 353 -10.44 5.78 -29.88
N ALA A 354 -10.72 7.02 -29.47
CA ALA A 354 -12.00 7.40 -28.85
C ALA A 354 -13.24 7.02 -29.70
N SER A 355 -13.13 7.02 -31.04
CA SER A 355 -14.21 6.59 -31.94
C SER A 355 -14.50 5.09 -31.87
N GLY A 356 -13.54 4.29 -31.39
CA GLY A 356 -13.65 2.86 -31.13
C GLY A 356 -13.81 2.56 -29.65
N ASN A 357 -14.77 3.19 -28.95
CA ASN A 357 -14.95 2.98 -27.51
C ASN A 357 -15.61 1.64 -27.12
N ALA A 358 -15.87 0.74 -28.08
CA ALA A 358 -16.47 -0.57 -27.84
C ALA A 358 -15.45 -1.63 -27.39
N ASN A 359 -15.93 -2.70 -26.77
CA ASN A 359 -15.15 -3.92 -26.54
C ASN A 359 -14.64 -4.49 -27.87
N GLY A 360 -13.38 -4.90 -27.91
CA GLY A 360 -12.74 -5.45 -29.10
C GLY A 360 -12.10 -4.41 -30.03
N ALA A 361 -12.21 -3.11 -29.72
CA ALA A 361 -11.49 -2.09 -30.48
C ALA A 361 -9.98 -2.21 -30.28
N ALA A 362 -9.25 -2.23 -31.40
CA ALA A 362 -7.81 -2.48 -31.40
C ALA A 362 -7.04 -1.38 -30.65
N ALA A 363 -6.05 -1.81 -29.88
CA ALA A 363 -5.01 -0.95 -29.36
C ALA A 363 -3.96 -0.75 -30.46
N VAL A 364 -3.60 0.50 -30.68
CA VAL A 364 -2.65 0.92 -31.71
C VAL A 364 -1.66 1.91 -31.11
N GLN A 365 -0.60 2.26 -31.83
CA GLN A 365 0.27 3.36 -31.45
C GLN A 365 -0.03 4.64 -32.22
N TYR A 366 0.31 5.78 -31.65
CA TYR A 366 0.26 7.09 -32.31
C TYR A 366 1.31 8.02 -31.68
N ASP A 367 1.54 9.17 -32.30
CA ASP A 367 2.29 10.25 -31.68
C ASP A 367 1.77 10.54 -30.26
N CYS A 368 2.70 10.71 -29.32
CA CYS A 368 2.39 10.89 -27.89
C CYS A 368 1.76 12.27 -27.65
N LEU A 369 0.45 12.30 -27.42
CA LEU A 369 -0.35 13.50 -27.23
C LEU A 369 -1.13 13.41 -25.90
N PRO A 370 -0.48 13.70 -24.76
CA PRO A 370 -1.04 13.45 -23.42
C PRO A 370 -2.29 14.27 -23.07
N GLN A 371 -2.60 15.30 -23.86
CA GLN A 371 -3.85 16.06 -23.73
C GLN A 371 -5.10 15.25 -24.14
N PHE A 372 -4.93 14.13 -24.87
CA PHE A 372 -6.04 13.26 -25.25
C PHE A 372 -6.12 12.05 -24.31
N SER A 373 -7.24 11.97 -23.59
CA SER A 373 -7.48 10.92 -22.58
C SER A 373 -7.50 9.50 -23.13
N ASP A 374 -7.65 9.31 -24.44
CA ASP A 374 -7.64 8.00 -25.08
C ASP A 374 -6.21 7.44 -25.30
N GLN A 375 -5.18 8.26 -25.06
CA GLN A 375 -3.77 7.86 -24.97
C GLN A 375 -3.23 7.77 -23.53
N VAL A 376 -4.05 8.11 -22.53
CA VAL A 376 -3.67 8.11 -21.12
C VAL A 376 -4.22 6.85 -20.46
N TRP A 377 -3.40 6.20 -19.65
CA TRP A 377 -3.72 4.95 -18.98
C TRP A 377 -3.60 5.12 -17.46
N GLU A 378 -4.56 4.60 -16.72
CA GLU A 378 -4.44 4.36 -15.29
C GLU A 378 -3.80 2.98 -15.08
N ILE A 379 -2.85 2.90 -14.14
CA ILE A 379 -2.25 1.63 -13.72
C ILE A 379 -3.03 1.14 -12.49
N ALA A 380 -3.99 0.25 -12.71
CA ALA A 380 -4.73 -0.36 -11.62
C ALA A 380 -3.98 -1.61 -11.11
N PRO A 381 -3.56 -1.69 -9.83
CA PRO A 381 -2.85 -2.84 -9.31
C PRO A 381 -3.75 -4.09 -9.33
N VAL A 382 -3.17 -5.23 -9.68
CA VAL A 382 -3.78 -6.56 -9.45
C VAL A 382 -3.16 -7.10 -8.16
N PRO A 383 -3.93 -7.22 -7.05
CA PRO A 383 -3.40 -7.74 -5.79
C PRO A 383 -2.93 -9.19 -5.93
N ASP A 384 -1.81 -9.52 -5.28
CA ASP A 384 -1.38 -10.92 -5.17
C ASP A 384 -2.44 -11.71 -4.38
N PRO A 385 -2.71 -12.98 -4.73
CA PRO A 385 -3.62 -13.82 -3.97
C PRO A 385 -3.09 -14.06 -2.55
N VAL A 386 -4.01 -14.29 -1.62
CA VAL A 386 -3.73 -14.61 -0.21
C VAL A 386 -4.46 -15.90 0.21
N GLN A 387 -3.91 -16.61 1.20
CA GLN A 387 -4.68 -17.56 2.00
C GLN A 387 -5.37 -16.80 3.12
N VAL A 388 -6.63 -17.14 3.39
CA VAL A 388 -7.41 -16.56 4.48
C VAL A 388 -7.47 -17.59 5.61
N VAL A 389 -6.63 -17.45 6.62
CA VAL A 389 -6.40 -18.46 7.67
C VAL A 389 -7.18 -18.10 8.92
N ASN A 390 -8.05 -18.98 9.40
CA ASN A 390 -8.80 -18.77 10.62
C ASN A 390 -7.87 -18.89 11.83
N ARG A 391 -7.93 -17.92 12.76
CA ARG A 391 -7.02 -17.92 13.90
C ARG A 391 -7.34 -19.03 14.91
N SER A 392 -8.60 -19.41 15.07
CA SER A 392 -9.01 -20.45 16.02
C SER A 392 -8.53 -21.85 15.61
N SER A 393 -8.67 -22.18 14.32
CA SER A 393 -8.34 -23.50 13.79
C SER A 393 -6.96 -23.60 13.13
N GLY A 394 -6.38 -22.48 12.68
CA GLY A 394 -5.19 -22.48 11.82
C GLY A 394 -5.48 -22.97 10.40
N GLN A 395 -6.75 -23.10 10.02
CA GLN A 395 -7.20 -23.65 8.74
C GLN A 395 -7.60 -22.55 7.76
N CYS A 396 -7.44 -22.82 6.47
CA CYS A 396 -7.69 -21.90 5.38
C CYS A 396 -9.14 -21.94 4.94
N LEU A 397 -9.73 -20.78 4.64
CA LEU A 397 -10.96 -20.65 3.86
C LEU A 397 -10.70 -21.17 2.43
N ILE A 398 -11.56 -22.06 1.94
CA ILE A 398 -11.43 -22.67 0.61
C ILE A 398 -12.79 -22.80 -0.08
N VAL A 399 -12.76 -22.99 -1.40
CA VAL A 399 -13.87 -23.60 -2.16
C VAL A 399 -13.42 -25.00 -2.58
N HIS A 400 -13.87 -26.01 -1.84
CA HIS A 400 -13.31 -27.36 -1.95
C HIS A 400 -13.34 -27.92 -3.38
N GLY A 401 -12.17 -28.33 -3.87
CA GLY A 401 -11.99 -28.99 -5.16
C GLY A 401 -12.12 -28.05 -6.36
N ALA A 402 -11.93 -26.75 -6.15
CA ALA A 402 -12.18 -25.71 -7.16
C ALA A 402 -13.56 -25.86 -7.82
N ASN A 403 -14.57 -26.28 -7.04
CA ASN A 403 -15.93 -26.47 -7.54
C ASN A 403 -16.43 -25.14 -8.11
N ASN A 404 -16.53 -25.02 -9.43
CA ASN A 404 -16.88 -23.76 -10.11
C ASN A 404 -18.39 -23.56 -10.31
N VAL A 405 -19.23 -24.32 -9.60
CA VAL A 405 -20.68 -24.10 -9.61
C VAL A 405 -21.03 -22.91 -8.73
N ASP A 406 -22.02 -22.11 -9.14
CA ASP A 406 -22.59 -21.08 -8.27
C ASP A 406 -23.18 -21.71 -7.02
N ASP A 407 -23.12 -20.99 -5.91
CA ASP A 407 -23.53 -21.46 -4.59
C ASP A 407 -22.71 -22.63 -4.01
N ALA A 408 -21.56 -22.95 -4.61
CA ALA A 408 -20.62 -23.88 -3.97
C ALA A 408 -20.22 -23.35 -2.57
N PRO A 409 -20.24 -24.20 -1.54
CA PRO A 409 -20.03 -23.77 -0.17
C PRO A 409 -18.58 -23.36 0.07
N ALA A 410 -18.40 -22.28 0.83
CA ALA A 410 -17.10 -21.92 1.39
C ALA A 410 -16.91 -22.67 2.72
N VAL A 411 -15.80 -23.38 2.86
CA VAL A 411 -15.49 -24.20 4.04
C VAL A 411 -14.07 -23.92 4.51
N GLN A 412 -13.70 -24.40 5.70
CA GLN A 412 -12.29 -24.40 6.11
C GLN A 412 -11.62 -25.76 5.87
N TYR A 413 -10.32 -25.74 5.60
CA TYR A 413 -9.49 -26.93 5.45
C TYR A 413 -8.03 -26.64 5.83
N ASP A 414 -7.24 -27.68 6.04
CA ASP A 414 -5.80 -27.52 6.22
C ASP A 414 -5.17 -26.69 5.09
N CYS A 415 -4.29 -25.76 5.47
CA CYS A 415 -3.63 -24.84 4.55
C CYS A 415 -2.57 -25.56 3.72
N LEU A 416 -2.87 -25.79 2.44
CA LEU A 416 -2.06 -26.55 1.50
C LEU A 416 -1.83 -25.67 0.25
N PRO A 417 -0.74 -24.85 0.23
CA PRO A 417 -0.55 -23.79 -0.77
C PRO A 417 -0.36 -24.29 -2.20
N GLN A 418 -0.12 -25.59 -2.41
CA GLN A 418 -0.08 -26.20 -3.74
C GLN A 418 -1.47 -26.26 -4.41
N PHE A 419 -2.56 -26.09 -3.66
CA PHE A 419 -3.91 -26.10 -4.21
C PHE A 419 -4.43 -24.68 -4.40
N GLN A 420 -4.71 -24.33 -5.65
CA GLN A 420 -5.14 -22.99 -6.07
C GLN A 420 -6.50 -22.59 -5.50
N ASP A 421 -7.33 -23.55 -5.09
CA ASP A 421 -8.66 -23.34 -4.53
C ASP A 421 -8.66 -22.77 -3.10
N GLN A 422 -7.46 -22.65 -2.50
CA GLN A 422 -7.23 -22.01 -1.21
C GLN A 422 -6.72 -20.56 -1.33
N GLY A 423 -6.40 -20.12 -2.55
CA GLY A 423 -6.02 -18.74 -2.82
C GLY A 423 -7.25 -17.84 -2.98
N TRP A 424 -7.14 -16.60 -2.51
CA TRP A 424 -8.18 -15.58 -2.65
C TRP A 424 -7.57 -14.25 -3.09
N GLU A 425 -8.13 -13.67 -4.12
CA GLU A 425 -7.80 -12.34 -4.63
C GLU A 425 -8.72 -11.32 -3.95
N VAL A 426 -8.13 -10.41 -3.17
CA VAL A 426 -8.87 -9.36 -2.44
C VAL A 426 -8.88 -8.09 -3.28
N ASP A 427 -9.93 -7.92 -4.07
CA ASP A 427 -10.03 -6.96 -5.17
C ASP A 427 -10.80 -5.69 -4.76
N PRO A 428 -10.13 -4.54 -4.58
CA PRO A 428 -10.77 -3.29 -4.17
C PRO A 428 -11.75 -2.76 -5.23
N GLN A 429 -12.92 -2.32 -4.79
CA GLN A 429 -13.94 -1.77 -5.68
C GLN A 429 -14.00 -0.24 -5.59
N ALA A 430 -14.28 0.43 -6.70
CA ALA A 430 -14.34 1.90 -6.77
C ALA A 430 -15.38 2.52 -5.81
N GLY A 431 -16.47 1.80 -5.51
CA GLY A 431 -17.49 2.18 -4.52
C GLY A 431 -17.10 1.90 -3.05
N GLY A 432 -15.86 1.47 -2.81
CA GLY A 432 -15.36 1.01 -1.52
C GLY A 432 -15.67 -0.46 -1.24
N GLY A 433 -14.91 -1.04 -0.31
CA GLY A 433 -14.98 -2.45 0.01
C GLY A 433 -14.18 -3.28 -0.99
N VAL A 434 -14.22 -4.59 -0.82
CA VAL A 434 -13.49 -5.54 -1.65
C VAL A 434 -14.41 -6.67 -2.09
N LEU A 435 -14.16 -7.19 -3.30
CA LEU A 435 -14.57 -8.53 -3.66
C LEU A 435 -13.51 -9.51 -3.13
N VAL A 436 -13.93 -10.61 -2.53
CA VAL A 436 -13.03 -11.69 -2.10
C VAL A 436 -13.22 -12.84 -3.08
N ARG A 437 -12.37 -12.89 -4.12
CA ARG A 437 -12.53 -13.79 -5.27
C ARG A 437 -11.64 -15.02 -5.13
N ASN A 438 -12.20 -16.21 -5.24
CA ASN A 438 -11.42 -17.43 -5.19
C ASN A 438 -10.47 -17.50 -6.39
N HIS A 439 -9.21 -17.83 -6.13
CA HIS A 439 -8.15 -17.78 -7.15
C HIS A 439 -8.29 -18.92 -8.18
N ALA A 440 -8.87 -20.07 -7.82
CA ALA A 440 -9.09 -21.16 -8.77
C ALA A 440 -10.36 -20.98 -9.61
N THR A 441 -11.48 -20.66 -8.97
CA THR A 441 -12.79 -20.59 -9.65
C THR A 441 -13.06 -19.22 -10.28
N LYS A 442 -12.33 -18.18 -9.84
CA LYS A 442 -12.56 -16.77 -10.19
C LYS A 442 -13.94 -16.24 -9.80
N LYS A 443 -14.65 -16.92 -8.90
CA LYS A 443 -15.94 -16.52 -8.33
C LYS A 443 -15.78 -15.83 -6.98
N CYS A 444 -16.74 -14.98 -6.62
CA CYS A 444 -16.68 -14.12 -5.45
C CYS A 444 -17.42 -14.70 -4.25
N LEU A 445 -16.83 -14.54 -3.07
CA LEU A 445 -17.41 -14.88 -1.78
C LEU A 445 -18.68 -14.05 -1.54
N ILE A 446 -19.78 -14.72 -1.20
CA ILE A 446 -21.11 -14.11 -1.06
C ILE A 446 -21.82 -14.61 0.20
N VAL A 447 -22.68 -13.75 0.76
CA VAL A 447 -23.78 -14.15 1.63
C VAL A 447 -25.08 -14.03 0.84
N HIS A 448 -25.54 -15.13 0.24
CA HIS A 448 -26.64 -15.12 -0.73
C HIS A 448 -27.88 -14.40 -0.19
N ALA A 449 -28.44 -13.48 -0.98
CA ALA A 449 -29.66 -12.71 -0.68
C ALA A 449 -29.57 -11.85 0.59
N ALA A 450 -28.33 -11.52 1.02
CA ALA A 450 -28.08 -10.80 2.26
C ALA A 450 -28.81 -11.41 3.47
N ASP A 451 -28.95 -12.76 3.52
CA ASP A 451 -29.46 -13.45 4.70
C ASP A 451 -28.65 -12.95 5.91
N ASN A 452 -29.32 -12.34 6.88
CA ASN A 452 -28.69 -11.68 8.02
C ASN A 452 -28.71 -12.55 9.29
N ALA A 453 -29.04 -13.83 9.19
CA ALA A 453 -28.98 -14.75 10.33
C ALA A 453 -27.53 -15.11 10.69
N ASN A 454 -27.27 -15.29 11.99
CA ASN A 454 -26.05 -15.94 12.45
C ASN A 454 -26.07 -17.41 12.00
N GLY A 455 -24.96 -17.88 11.42
CA GLY A 455 -24.87 -19.20 10.81
C GLY A 455 -25.33 -19.24 9.34
N ALA A 456 -25.73 -18.12 8.73
CA ALA A 456 -25.98 -18.07 7.29
C ALA A 456 -24.67 -18.40 6.54
N PRO A 457 -24.67 -19.41 5.66
CA PRO A 457 -23.44 -19.94 5.07
C PRO A 457 -22.87 -19.00 4.01
N LEU A 458 -21.54 -18.89 4.00
CA LEU A 458 -20.81 -18.25 2.91
C LEU A 458 -20.70 -19.24 1.75
N ARG A 459 -20.83 -18.70 0.54
CA ARG A 459 -20.73 -19.43 -0.72
C ARG A 459 -19.87 -18.63 -1.69
N GLN A 460 -19.68 -19.16 -2.89
CA GLN A 460 -19.21 -18.37 -4.02
C GLN A 460 -20.32 -18.17 -5.06
N PHE A 461 -20.21 -17.11 -5.85
CA PHE A 461 -21.08 -16.82 -6.99
C PHE A 461 -20.31 -16.02 -8.05
N GLU A 462 -20.83 -15.91 -9.25
CA GLU A 462 -20.35 -14.92 -10.23
C GLU A 462 -20.14 -13.54 -9.58
N CYS A 463 -19.00 -12.90 -9.89
CA CYS A 463 -18.62 -11.63 -9.29
C CYS A 463 -19.48 -10.48 -9.84
N LEU A 464 -20.34 -9.93 -8.98
CA LEU A 464 -21.29 -8.88 -9.33
C LEU A 464 -21.11 -7.69 -8.36
N PRO A 465 -20.12 -6.80 -8.62
CA PRO A 465 -19.71 -5.73 -7.69
C PRO A 465 -20.80 -4.70 -7.37
N GLN A 466 -21.89 -4.68 -8.15
CA GLN A 466 -23.06 -3.84 -7.88
C GLN A 466 -23.90 -4.31 -6.68
N PHE A 467 -23.72 -5.54 -6.20
CA PHE A 467 -24.47 -6.07 -5.05
C PHE A 467 -23.62 -6.08 -3.78
N THR A 468 -24.16 -5.47 -2.73
CA THR A 468 -23.46 -5.29 -1.45
C THR A 468 -23.29 -6.58 -0.64
N ASP A 469 -24.00 -7.64 -0.99
CA ASP A 469 -23.88 -8.97 -0.36
C ASP A 469 -22.66 -9.76 -0.83
N GLN A 470 -22.00 -9.29 -1.89
CA GLN A 470 -20.67 -9.74 -2.33
C GLN A 470 -19.52 -8.80 -1.90
N LEU A 471 -19.84 -7.63 -1.34
CA LEU A 471 -18.83 -6.66 -0.90
C LEU A 471 -18.47 -6.86 0.57
N TRP A 472 -17.17 -6.86 0.86
CA TRP A 472 -16.63 -7.08 2.19
C TRP A 472 -15.80 -5.87 2.63
N ASP A 473 -15.85 -5.55 3.92
CA ASP A 473 -14.88 -4.70 4.60
C ASP A 473 -13.84 -5.56 5.29
N ILE A 474 -12.56 -5.27 5.05
CA ILE A 474 -11.45 -5.85 5.79
C ILE A 474 -11.24 -4.99 7.04
N VAL A 475 -11.79 -5.44 8.17
CA VAL A 475 -11.77 -4.67 9.43
C VAL A 475 -10.64 -5.17 10.31
N ALA A 476 -9.84 -4.27 10.87
CA ALA A 476 -8.77 -4.62 11.79
C ALA A 476 -9.29 -5.28 13.08
N ALA A 477 -8.64 -6.35 13.54
CA ALA A 477 -8.91 -7.01 14.82
C ALA A 477 -7.61 -7.53 15.45
N ASP A 478 -7.04 -6.78 16.41
CA ASP A 478 -5.88 -7.18 17.23
C ASP A 478 -4.70 -7.81 16.47
N GLY A 479 -4.25 -7.16 15.39
CA GLY A 479 -3.14 -7.66 14.56
C GLY A 479 -3.56 -8.61 13.44
N HIS A 480 -4.84 -8.90 13.32
CA HIS A 480 -5.48 -9.73 12.32
C HIS A 480 -6.64 -8.95 11.65
N VAL A 481 -7.52 -9.64 10.92
CA VAL A 481 -8.68 -9.01 10.28
C VAL A 481 -9.99 -9.76 10.50
N GLN A 482 -11.12 -9.05 10.40
CA GLN A 482 -12.44 -9.63 10.19
C GLN A 482 -12.91 -9.30 8.77
N LEU A 483 -13.51 -10.28 8.10
CA LEU A 483 -14.21 -10.05 6.84
C LEU A 483 -15.67 -9.71 7.15
N LYS A 484 -16.01 -8.42 7.12
CA LYS A 484 -17.37 -7.94 7.43
C LYS A 484 -18.17 -7.74 6.15
N ASN A 485 -19.27 -8.47 5.97
CA ASN A 485 -20.13 -8.30 4.82
C ASN A 485 -20.87 -6.95 4.87
N ARG A 486 -20.88 -6.20 3.77
CA ARG A 486 -21.46 -4.85 3.72
C ARG A 486 -22.98 -4.85 3.70
N ALA A 487 -23.64 -5.89 3.21
CA ALA A 487 -25.10 -5.97 3.24
C ALA A 487 -25.63 -6.35 4.62
N THR A 488 -24.99 -7.30 5.30
CA THR A 488 -25.51 -7.85 6.57
C THR A 488 -24.89 -7.21 7.81
N GLY A 489 -23.74 -6.53 7.67
CA GLY A 489 -22.97 -5.98 8.78
C GLY A 489 -22.32 -7.03 9.68
N ARG A 490 -22.32 -8.30 9.27
CA ARG A 490 -21.79 -9.45 10.04
C ARG A 490 -20.45 -9.93 9.50
N CYS A 491 -19.73 -10.67 10.33
CA CYS A 491 -18.37 -11.10 10.06
C CYS A 491 -18.31 -12.60 9.74
N ALA A 492 -17.47 -12.97 8.76
CA ALA A 492 -17.19 -14.35 8.42
C ALA A 492 -16.54 -15.11 9.59
N GLY A 493 -16.89 -16.37 9.74
CA GLY A 493 -16.46 -17.19 10.85
C GLY A 493 -16.79 -18.67 10.70
N THR A 494 -16.16 -19.50 11.53
CA THR A 494 -16.41 -20.95 11.62
C THR A 494 -17.07 -21.30 12.96
N SER A 495 -17.88 -22.37 13.00
CA SER A 495 -18.52 -22.85 14.23
C SER A 495 -17.60 -23.67 15.13
N GLY A 496 -16.41 -24.02 14.65
CA GLY A 496 -15.41 -24.80 15.35
C GLY A 496 -14.26 -25.20 14.44
N PRO A 497 -13.24 -25.92 14.95
CA PRO A 497 -12.15 -26.47 14.13
C PRO A 497 -12.60 -27.71 13.36
N GLY A 498 -11.93 -28.01 12.24
CA GLY A 498 -12.13 -29.22 11.47
C GLY A 498 -12.26 -28.98 9.97
N ASN A 499 -11.78 -29.94 9.20
CA ASN A 499 -11.88 -29.95 7.75
C ASN A 499 -13.36 -30.02 7.30
N ALA A 500 -13.68 -29.28 6.24
CA ALA A 500 -15.02 -29.15 5.68
C ALA A 500 -16.08 -28.55 6.62
N VAL A 501 -15.67 -27.92 7.73
CA VAL A 501 -16.57 -27.10 8.54
C VAL A 501 -17.01 -25.89 7.69
N PRO A 502 -18.32 -25.63 7.55
CA PRO A 502 -18.80 -24.48 6.81
C PRO A 502 -18.31 -23.16 7.41
N VAL A 503 -17.91 -22.25 6.54
CA VAL A 503 -17.74 -20.85 6.93
C VAL A 503 -19.09 -20.16 6.77
N ALA A 504 -19.51 -19.45 7.79
CA ALA A 504 -20.78 -18.75 7.88
C ALA A 504 -20.55 -17.36 8.46
N GLN A 505 -21.55 -16.51 8.45
CA GLN A 505 -21.47 -15.20 9.09
C GLN A 505 -22.04 -15.23 10.51
N TYR A 506 -21.50 -14.35 11.36
CA TYR A 506 -21.94 -14.17 12.74
C TYR A 506 -21.77 -12.71 13.15
N ASP A 507 -22.31 -12.34 14.31
CA ASP A 507 -22.01 -11.04 14.91
C ASP A 507 -20.49 -10.84 15.05
N CYS A 508 -20.02 -9.66 14.68
CA CYS A 508 -18.60 -9.33 14.68
C CYS A 508 -18.07 -9.26 16.11
N THR A 509 -17.21 -10.20 16.47
CA THR A 509 -16.54 -10.26 17.79
C THR A 509 -15.02 -10.32 17.58
N PRO A 510 -14.30 -9.18 17.58
CA PRO A 510 -12.88 -9.13 17.24
C PRO A 510 -11.98 -9.87 18.24
N GLN A 511 -12.48 -10.18 19.44
CA GLN A 511 -11.77 -10.99 20.44
C GLN A 511 -11.94 -12.50 20.21
N SER A 512 -12.92 -12.90 19.40
CA SER A 512 -13.22 -14.30 19.13
C SER A 512 -12.35 -14.82 18.00
N ALA A 513 -11.42 -15.70 18.32
CA ALA A 513 -10.43 -16.24 17.40
C ALA A 513 -11.03 -16.90 16.14
N ASP A 514 -12.25 -17.42 16.24
CA ASP A 514 -12.98 -18.06 15.16
C ASP A 514 -13.61 -17.04 14.20
N ARG A 515 -13.69 -15.76 14.57
CA ARG A 515 -14.20 -14.62 13.78
C ARG A 515 -13.10 -13.72 13.23
N VAL A 516 -11.86 -14.18 13.33
CA VAL A 516 -10.66 -13.43 13.02
C VAL A 516 -9.76 -14.26 12.11
N TRP A 517 -9.15 -13.60 11.13
CA TRP A 517 -8.44 -14.22 10.02
C TRP A 517 -7.07 -13.56 9.81
N ASP A 518 -6.09 -14.38 9.45
CA ASP A 518 -4.81 -13.94 8.89
C ASP A 518 -4.88 -13.98 7.36
N LEU A 519 -4.44 -12.92 6.69
CA LEU A 519 -4.32 -12.90 5.23
C LEU A 519 -2.85 -13.10 4.88
N ILE A 520 -2.49 -14.32 4.51
CA ILE A 520 -1.10 -14.75 4.27
C ILE A 520 -0.83 -14.78 2.78
N PRO A 521 0.31 -14.28 2.27
CA PRO A 521 0.63 -14.37 0.85
C PRO A 521 0.51 -15.79 0.31
N PHE A 522 -0.28 -15.96 -0.75
CA PHE A 522 -0.41 -17.24 -1.42
C PHE A 522 0.66 -17.29 -2.52
N ALA A 523 1.79 -17.91 -2.18
CA ALA A 523 2.80 -18.25 -3.16
C ALA A 523 2.26 -19.38 -4.03
N SER A 524 1.54 -19.03 -5.10
CA SER A 524 1.23 -19.98 -6.15
C SER A 524 2.57 -20.54 -6.64
N THR A 525 2.76 -21.86 -6.53
CA THR A 525 3.86 -22.52 -7.21
C THR A 525 3.65 -22.29 -8.70
N ARG A 526 4.47 -21.39 -9.27
CA ARG A 526 4.44 -21.03 -10.69
C ARG A 526 4.75 -22.22 -11.58
#